data_AF-A0AAP8HV56-F1
#
_entry.id   AF-A0AAP8HV56-F1
#
_cell.length_a   1.000
_cell.length_b   1.000
_cell.length_c   1.000
_cell.angle_alpha   90.00
_cell.angle_beta   90.00
_cell.angle_gamma   90.00
#
_symmetry.space_group_name_H-M   'P 1'
#
loop_
_entity.id
_entity.type
_entity.pdbx_description
1 polymer ?
#
loop_
_entity_poly.entity_id
_entity_poly.type
_entity_poly.pdbx_seq_one_letter_code
_entity_poly.pdbx_strand_id
1 'polypeptide(L)'
;WLREEQQAMSVALFATADYVAARAAFYDETADLDEAYRNLIQRQSIMTEKHQAARDMVLRALPRGKGLGDRRRVMIWNMFVDMLQLLDTLVATHTDYAALRRALAGNDCLMFMRDALVKMSLELNR
;
A
#
# COMPACT_ATOMS: atom_id res chain seq x y z
N TRP A 1 -9.92 -17.57 -13.55
CA TRP A 1 -10.22 -17.81 -12.13
C TRP A 1 -8.93 -17.71 -11.31
N LEU A 2 -8.32 -18.78 -10.75
CA LEU A 2 -7.22 -18.61 -9.77
C LEU A 2 -6.07 -17.67 -10.18
N ARG A 3 -5.63 -17.73 -11.45
CA ARG A 3 -4.59 -16.82 -11.96
C ARG A 3 -5.04 -15.36 -12.08
N GLU A 4 -6.29 -15.11 -12.44
CA GLU A 4 -6.84 -13.75 -12.58
C GLU A 4 -6.99 -13.10 -11.21
N GLU A 5 -7.44 -13.86 -10.20
CA GLU A 5 -7.53 -13.39 -8.82
C GLU A 5 -6.14 -13.08 -8.24
N GLN A 6 -5.15 -13.95 -8.49
CA GLN A 6 -3.75 -13.69 -8.12
C GLN A 6 -3.17 -12.47 -8.84
N GLN A 7 -3.47 -12.29 -10.13
CA GLN A 7 -3.00 -11.14 -10.89
C GLN A 7 -3.63 -9.83 -10.39
N ALA A 8 -4.93 -9.82 -10.08
CA ALA A 8 -5.59 -8.66 -9.49
C ALA A 8 -4.99 -8.30 -8.12
N MET A 9 -4.68 -9.31 -7.31
CA MET A 9 -3.97 -9.15 -6.04
C MET A 9 -2.56 -8.55 -6.22
N SER A 10 -1.77 -9.03 -7.17
CA SER A 10 -0.45 -8.46 -7.47
C SER A 10 -0.55 -7.00 -7.93
N VAL A 11 -1.53 -6.66 -8.78
CA VAL A 11 -1.75 -5.27 -9.22
C VAL A 11 -2.08 -4.35 -8.04
N ALA A 12 -2.90 -4.81 -7.09
CA ALA A 12 -3.20 -4.05 -5.88
C ALA A 12 -1.98 -3.90 -4.95
N LEU A 13 -1.16 -4.94 -4.84
CA LEU A 13 0.09 -4.91 -4.08
C LEU A 13 1.09 -3.89 -4.67
N PHE A 14 1.29 -3.90 -5.99
CA PHE A 14 2.18 -2.95 -6.65
C PHE A 14 1.68 -1.51 -6.55
N ALA A 15 0.37 -1.28 -6.66
CA ALA A 15 -0.19 0.06 -6.42
C ALA A 15 0.01 0.52 -4.96
N THR A 16 0.04 -0.41 -4.01
CA THR A 16 0.39 -0.12 -2.61
C THR A 16 1.87 0.22 -2.46
N ALA A 17 2.76 -0.48 -3.16
CA ALA A 17 4.18 -0.16 -3.21
C ALA A 17 4.44 1.26 -3.74
N ASP A 18 3.73 1.67 -4.79
CA ASP A 18 3.78 3.03 -5.34
C ASP A 18 3.33 4.09 -4.32
N TYR A 19 2.25 3.82 -3.59
CA TYR A 19 1.75 4.71 -2.55
C TYR A 19 2.77 4.87 -1.41
N VAL A 20 3.37 3.76 -0.94
CA VAL A 20 4.41 3.78 0.10
C VAL A 20 5.64 4.56 -0.36
N ALA A 21 6.07 4.38 -1.62
CA ALA A 21 7.18 5.15 -2.20
C ALA A 21 6.87 6.65 -2.26
N ALA A 22 5.68 7.04 -2.73
CA ALA A 22 5.27 8.43 -2.75
C ALA A 22 5.23 9.03 -1.33
N ARG A 23 4.87 8.23 -0.33
CA ARG A 23 4.86 8.66 1.06
C ARG A 23 6.25 8.84 1.67
N ALA A 24 7.25 8.08 1.21
CA ALA A 24 8.62 8.26 1.66
C ALA A 24 9.15 9.67 1.37
N ALA A 25 8.71 10.30 0.27
CA ALA A 25 9.11 11.66 -0.11
C ALA A 25 8.79 12.71 0.95
N PHE A 26 7.80 12.49 1.82
CA PHE A 26 7.47 13.40 2.92
C PHE A 26 8.56 13.50 3.99
N TYR A 27 9.50 12.58 4.02
CA TYR A 27 10.63 12.62 4.95
C TYR A 27 11.88 13.25 4.33
N ASP A 28 11.86 13.58 3.03
CA ASP A 28 12.96 14.30 2.38
C ASP A 28 12.79 15.82 2.56
N GLU A 29 13.69 16.44 3.31
CA GLU A 29 13.66 17.88 3.58
C GLU A 29 13.85 18.76 2.34
N THR A 30 14.44 18.20 1.27
CA THR A 30 14.71 18.92 0.01
C THR A 30 13.53 18.87 -0.97
N ALA A 31 12.56 17.98 -0.74
CA ALA A 31 11.40 17.80 -1.60
C ALA A 31 10.33 18.88 -1.36
N ASP A 32 9.70 19.36 -2.43
CA ASP A 32 8.52 20.24 -2.34
C ASP A 32 7.34 19.48 -1.71
N LEU A 33 6.82 20.00 -0.58
CA LEU A 33 5.74 19.36 0.17
C LEU A 33 4.43 19.35 -0.62
N ASP A 34 4.10 20.42 -1.34
CA ASP A 34 2.85 20.51 -2.08
C ASP A 34 2.84 19.55 -3.27
N GLU A 35 3.99 19.39 -3.93
CA GLU A 35 4.18 18.37 -4.96
C GLU A 35 4.06 16.96 -4.39
N ALA A 36 4.69 16.70 -3.23
CA ALA A 36 4.59 15.41 -2.54
C ALA A 36 3.13 15.08 -2.18
N TYR A 37 2.34 16.05 -1.68
CA TYR A 37 0.90 15.89 -1.42
C TYR A 37 0.10 15.57 -2.68
N ARG A 38 0.31 16.31 -3.78
CA ARG A 38 -0.38 16.04 -5.05
C ARG A 38 -0.10 14.62 -5.56
N ASN A 39 1.17 14.19 -5.54
CA ASN A 39 1.56 12.84 -5.95
C ASN A 39 0.95 11.78 -5.03
N LEU A 40 1.01 11.97 -3.70
CA LEU A 40 0.45 11.03 -2.74
C LEU A 40 -1.05 10.81 -2.95
N ILE A 41 -1.82 11.88 -3.10
CA ILE A 41 -3.27 11.81 -3.32
C ILE A 41 -3.57 11.03 -4.60
N GLN A 42 -2.82 11.28 -5.68
CA GLN A 42 -2.97 10.54 -6.92
C GLN A 42 -2.70 9.04 -6.73
N ARG A 43 -1.58 8.68 -6.08
CA ARG A 43 -1.23 7.28 -5.81
C ARG A 43 -2.24 6.60 -4.88
N GLN A 44 -2.76 7.32 -3.89
CA GLN A 44 -3.79 6.83 -2.99
C GLN A 44 -5.09 6.50 -3.73
N SER A 45 -5.50 7.36 -4.67
CA SER A 45 -6.67 7.10 -5.53
C SER A 45 -6.51 5.83 -6.35
N ILE A 46 -5.39 5.72 -7.08
CA ILE A 46 -5.08 4.55 -7.93
C ILE A 46 -5.06 3.28 -7.09
N MET A 47 -4.35 3.30 -5.96
CA MET A 47 -4.25 2.16 -5.04
C MET A 47 -5.62 1.74 -4.53
N THR A 48 -6.48 2.68 -4.12
CA THR A 48 -7.85 2.40 -3.66
C THR A 48 -8.68 1.72 -4.75
N GLU A 49 -8.59 2.20 -5.99
CA GLU A 49 -9.26 1.57 -7.13
C GLU A 49 -8.78 0.13 -7.37
N LYS A 50 -7.46 -0.12 -7.27
CA LYS A 50 -6.91 -1.47 -7.45
C LYS A 50 -7.30 -2.42 -6.32
N HIS A 51 -7.32 -1.95 -5.08
CA HIS A 51 -7.84 -2.74 -3.95
C HIS A 51 -9.30 -3.10 -4.13
N GLN A 52 -10.12 -2.16 -4.60
CA GLN A 52 -11.54 -2.43 -4.87
C GLN A 52 -11.71 -3.48 -5.99
N ALA A 53 -10.94 -3.37 -7.07
CA ALA A 53 -10.96 -4.38 -8.14
C ALA A 53 -10.50 -5.77 -7.66
N ALA A 54 -9.45 -5.84 -6.84
CA ALA A 54 -8.98 -7.08 -6.24
C ALA A 54 -10.04 -7.69 -5.32
N ARG A 55 -10.68 -6.88 -4.47
CA ARG A 55 -11.79 -7.30 -3.61
C ARG A 55 -12.91 -7.94 -4.41
N ASP A 56 -13.36 -7.28 -5.47
CA ASP A 56 -14.46 -7.77 -6.30
C ASP A 56 -14.12 -9.11 -6.98
N MET A 57 -12.86 -9.30 -7.39
CA MET A 57 -12.38 -10.59 -7.91
C MET A 57 -12.36 -11.69 -6.85
N VAL A 58 -11.77 -11.42 -5.69
CA VAL A 58 -11.66 -12.42 -4.62
C VAL A 58 -13.03 -12.80 -4.06
N LEU A 59 -13.95 -11.84 -3.91
CA LEU A 59 -15.32 -12.11 -3.43
C LEU A 59 -16.12 -12.97 -4.41
N ARG A 60 -16.00 -12.74 -5.74
CA ARG A 60 -16.62 -13.60 -6.75
C ARG A 60 -16.08 -15.02 -6.72
N ALA A 61 -14.84 -15.17 -6.28
CA ALA A 61 -14.14 -16.43 -6.17
C ALA A 61 -14.38 -17.15 -4.84
N LEU A 62 -15.20 -16.62 -3.91
CA LEU A 62 -15.47 -17.30 -2.64
C LEU A 62 -16.24 -18.62 -2.84
N PRO A 63 -15.94 -19.65 -2.03
CA PRO A 63 -16.68 -20.91 -1.99
C PRO A 63 -18.20 -20.72 -1.85
N ARG A 64 -18.98 -21.47 -2.64
CA ARG A 64 -20.41 -21.67 -2.39
C ARG A 64 -20.74 -23.06 -1.81
N GLY A 65 -19.72 -23.87 -1.49
CA GLY A 65 -19.85 -25.27 -1.06
C GLY A 65 -18.69 -25.76 -0.19
N LYS A 66 -18.45 -27.09 -0.16
CA LYS A 66 -17.31 -27.72 0.54
C LYS A 66 -16.50 -28.60 -0.41
N GLY A 67 -15.34 -28.14 -0.86
CA GLY A 67 -14.39 -28.89 -1.70
C GLY A 67 -12.95 -28.40 -1.59
N LEU A 68 -11.96 -29.17 -2.08
CA LEU A 68 -10.52 -28.82 -2.04
C LEU A 68 -10.18 -27.47 -2.69
N GLY A 69 -10.98 -27.01 -3.67
CA GLY A 69 -10.86 -25.67 -4.25
C GLY A 69 -11.11 -24.54 -3.26
N ASP A 70 -11.83 -24.80 -2.16
CA ASP A 70 -12.17 -23.79 -1.17
C ASP A 70 -10.99 -23.39 -0.31
N ARG A 71 -10.08 -24.31 0.00
CA ARG A 71 -8.92 -24.00 0.85
C ARG A 71 -7.98 -22.99 0.19
N ARG A 72 -7.79 -23.07 -1.13
CA ARG A 72 -7.00 -22.07 -1.89
C ARG A 72 -7.71 -20.73 -2.01
N ARG A 73 -9.04 -20.73 -2.19
CA ARG A 73 -9.86 -19.50 -2.25
C ARG A 73 -9.86 -18.77 -0.90
N VAL A 74 -9.97 -19.50 0.20
CA VAL A 74 -9.83 -18.96 1.57
C VAL A 74 -8.43 -18.38 1.81
N MET A 75 -7.37 -19.03 1.32
CA MET A 75 -6.01 -18.49 1.42
C MET A 75 -5.88 -17.13 0.71
N ILE A 76 -6.36 -17.01 -0.53
CA ILE A 76 -6.32 -15.74 -1.28
C ILE A 76 -7.14 -14.67 -0.55
N TRP A 77 -8.30 -15.03 -0.01
CA TRP A 77 -9.09 -14.12 0.82
C TRP A 77 -8.33 -13.62 2.04
N ASN A 78 -7.64 -14.50 2.77
CA ASN A 78 -6.85 -14.09 3.93
C ASN A 78 -5.71 -13.15 3.51
N MET A 79 -5.00 -13.45 2.42
CA MET A 79 -3.96 -12.55 1.90
C MET A 79 -4.51 -11.17 1.53
N PHE A 80 -5.72 -11.11 0.98
CA PHE A 80 -6.39 -9.84 0.71
C PHE A 80 -6.73 -9.07 2.00
N VAL A 81 -7.21 -9.76 3.02
CA VAL A 81 -7.48 -9.14 4.34
C VAL A 81 -6.20 -8.61 4.97
N ASP A 82 -5.11 -9.38 4.94
CA ASP A 82 -3.81 -8.97 5.48
C ASP A 82 -3.27 -7.73 4.74
N MET A 83 -3.45 -7.68 3.42
CA MET A 83 -3.10 -6.51 2.60
C MET A 83 -3.88 -5.25 3.00
N LEU A 84 -5.19 -5.37 3.27
CA LEU A 84 -5.99 -4.24 3.76
C LEU A 84 -5.55 -3.77 5.15
N GLN A 85 -5.17 -4.69 6.05
CA GLN A 85 -4.69 -4.31 7.38
C GLN A 85 -3.38 -3.52 7.32
N LEU A 86 -2.47 -3.88 6.41
CA LEU A 86 -1.26 -3.10 6.15
C LEU A 86 -1.60 -1.71 5.65
N LEU A 87 -2.56 -1.60 4.73
CA LEU A 87 -3.04 -0.31 4.22
C LEU A 87 -3.61 0.57 5.33
N ASP A 88 -4.48 0.02 6.17
CA ASP A 88 -5.12 0.78 7.25
C ASP A 88 -4.07 1.36 8.21
N THR A 89 -3.05 0.57 8.55
CA THR A 89 -1.94 1.03 9.40
C THR A 89 -1.19 2.19 8.76
N LEU A 90 -1.01 2.15 7.44
CA LEU A 90 -0.38 3.24 6.71
C LEU A 90 -1.29 4.47 6.69
N VAL A 91 -2.53 4.37 6.24
CA VAL A 91 -3.40 5.54 6.06
C VAL A 91 -3.79 6.20 7.37
N ALA A 92 -3.87 5.46 8.48
CA ALA A 92 -4.30 5.99 9.79
C ALA A 92 -3.38 7.07 10.38
N THR A 93 -2.16 7.23 9.86
CA THR A 93 -1.21 8.23 10.34
C THR A 93 -1.41 9.57 9.64
N HIS A 94 -2.16 10.48 10.29
CA HIS A 94 -2.28 11.89 9.89
C HIS A 94 -1.10 12.72 10.39
N THR A 95 0.10 12.41 9.90
CA THR A 95 1.31 13.12 10.29
C THR A 95 1.34 14.53 9.70
N ASP A 96 1.53 15.55 10.54
CA ASP A 96 1.89 16.89 10.07
C ASP A 96 3.35 16.89 9.64
N TYR A 97 3.58 16.63 8.35
CA TYR A 97 4.92 16.55 7.79
C TYR A 97 5.65 17.90 7.77
N ALA A 98 4.93 19.03 7.76
CA ALA A 98 5.54 20.34 7.84
C ALA A 98 6.08 20.63 9.25
N ALA A 99 5.34 20.24 10.30
CA ALA A 99 5.82 20.29 11.68
C ALA A 99 6.95 19.29 11.91
N LEU A 100 6.82 18.05 11.41
CA LEU A 100 7.83 17.00 11.54
C LEU A 100 9.18 17.42 10.93
N ARG A 101 9.17 17.88 9.68
CA ARG A 101 10.38 18.34 8.99
C ARG A 101 11.04 19.52 9.71
N ARG A 102 10.26 20.49 10.19
CA ARG A 102 10.80 21.61 10.96
C ARG A 102 11.44 21.17 12.28
N ALA A 103 10.84 20.23 12.98
CA ALA A 103 11.31 19.75 14.27
C ALA A 103 12.56 18.85 14.18
N LEU A 104 12.70 18.11 13.08
CA LEU A 104 13.76 17.12 12.87
C LEU A 104 14.74 17.50 11.73
N ALA A 105 14.69 18.75 11.24
CA ALA A 105 15.57 19.23 10.18
C ALA A 105 17.05 19.00 10.54
N GLY A 106 17.84 18.50 9.58
CA GLY A 106 19.25 18.18 9.80
C GLY A 106 19.53 16.98 10.72
N ASN A 107 18.51 16.21 11.13
CA ASN A 107 18.67 14.95 11.88
C ASN A 107 18.50 13.74 10.96
N ASP A 108 19.38 12.74 11.11
CA ASP A 108 19.35 11.48 10.35
C ASP A 108 18.05 10.67 10.51
N CYS A 109 17.23 10.96 11.53
CA CYS A 109 15.93 10.32 11.74
C CYS A 109 15.02 10.45 10.52
N LEU A 110 15.01 11.60 9.85
CA LEU A 110 14.23 11.79 8.61
C LEU A 110 14.73 10.87 7.49
N MET A 111 16.04 10.75 7.32
CA MET A 111 16.64 9.84 6.34
C MET A 111 16.29 8.39 6.66
N PHE A 112 16.36 7.98 7.93
CA PHE A 112 16.00 6.63 8.35
C PHE A 112 14.54 6.30 8.03
N MET A 113 13.62 7.22 8.34
CA MET A 113 12.19 7.03 8.07
C MET A 113 11.89 6.96 6.57
N ARG A 114 12.53 7.83 5.77
CA ARG A 114 12.46 7.77 4.30
C ARG A 114 12.90 6.40 3.79
N ASP A 115 14.11 5.98 4.18
CA ASP A 115 14.73 4.77 3.66
C ASP A 115 13.98 3.51 4.11
N ALA A 116 13.38 3.51 5.31
CA ALA A 116 12.52 2.44 5.78
C ALA A 116 11.28 2.27 4.87
N LEU A 117 10.61 3.38 4.52
CA LEU A 117 9.47 3.35 3.60
C LEU A 117 9.88 2.95 2.18
N VAL A 118 11.01 3.45 1.67
CA VAL A 118 11.53 3.04 0.36
C VAL A 118 11.80 1.53 0.33
N LYS A 119 12.48 0.99 1.35
CA LYS A 119 12.72 -0.45 1.45
C LYS A 119 11.43 -1.25 1.50
N MET A 120 10.45 -0.82 2.29
CA MET A 120 9.15 -1.47 2.36
C MET A 120 8.42 -1.46 1.02
N SER A 121 8.45 -0.34 0.27
CA SER A 121 7.91 -0.27 -1.09
C SER A 121 8.59 -1.28 -2.03
N LEU A 122 9.91 -1.39 -1.98
CA LEU A 122 10.65 -2.35 -2.80
C LEU A 122 10.30 -3.80 -2.48
N GLU A 123 10.10 -4.14 -1.21
CA GLU A 123 9.66 -5.48 -0.80
C GLU A 123 8.24 -5.79 -1.28
N LEU A 124 7.34 -4.81 -1.30
CA LEU A 124 5.99 -4.96 -1.85
C LEU A 124 5.97 -5.08 -3.39
N ASN A 125 7.03 -4.64 -4.06
CA ASN A 125 7.15 -4.66 -5.52
C ASN A 125 7.88 -5.90 -6.07
N ARG A 126 8.18 -6.89 -5.22
CA ARG A 126 8.77 -8.19 -5.59
C ARG A 126 7.68 -9.23 -5.89
#